data_AF-A0A9E5S1I3-F1
#
_entry.id   AF-A0A9E5S1I3-F1
#
_cell.length_a   1.000
_cell.length_b   1.000
_cell.length_c   1.000
_cell.angle_alpha   90.00
_cell.angle_beta   90.00
_cell.angle_gamma   90.00
#
_symmetry.space_group_name_H-M   'P 1'
#
loop_
_entity.id
_entity.type
_entity.pdbx_description
1 polymer ?
#
loop_
_entity_poly.entity_id
_entity_poly.type
_entity_poly.pdbx_seq_one_letter_code
_entity_poly.pdbx_strand_id
1 'polypeptide(L)'
;MSGTENNINKQLIECLINAGLIEKEQLQYAKQQQQVTGKNLEEIIIAQGLVKAETIIYFKKHLIFSAVKNNNLEPQESVNSNNFNIVLSAKSVFQIILRIIGFLTSAHLITQLIKRFTPKFPLRDSLVGLFNLDFELNFPSIYSALTLLFCSIILFAIASIKKEKDDLYTAYWRGLSIIFAFLAFDELTSLHERMIAPLQTALNAKGFLYFAWVIPGGIGVLFFLLIFLRFIINLPQKTRRHFLLAGFIYISGAIGCELVGGYIISNHRDFSSYPYLLVVTLEESLEMLGVAVFIYGLLSHISQCTQGTVLKIQIPGNKSRLSNSIF
;
A
#
# COMPACT_ATOMS: atom_id res chain seq x y z
N MET A 1 36.11 1.46 19.12
CA MET A 1 35.50 2.80 18.97
C MET A 1 36.45 3.83 18.35
N SER A 2 37.76 3.84 18.69
CA SER A 2 38.72 4.83 18.13
C SER A 2 38.97 4.72 16.62
N GLY A 3 38.83 3.54 16.01
CA GLY A 3 39.08 3.35 14.57
C GLY A 3 37.99 3.90 13.65
N THR A 4 36.72 3.85 14.08
CA THR A 4 35.57 4.27 13.27
C THR A 4 35.48 5.80 13.19
N GLU A 5 35.76 6.46 14.31
CA GLU A 5 35.76 7.93 14.42
C GLU A 5 36.89 8.56 13.60
N ASN A 6 38.07 7.92 13.59
CA ASN A 6 39.20 8.37 12.78
C ASN A 6 38.95 8.22 11.26
N ASN A 7 38.20 7.18 10.85
CA ASN A 7 37.81 6.97 9.46
C ASN A 7 36.78 8.02 8.98
N ILE A 8 35.79 8.33 9.82
CA ILE A 8 34.77 9.35 9.53
C ILE A 8 35.41 10.74 9.37
N ASN A 9 36.37 11.07 10.22
CA ASN A 9 37.07 12.36 10.14
C ASN A 9 37.93 12.46 8.87
N LYS A 10 38.56 11.36 8.42
CA LYS A 10 39.31 11.33 7.15
C LYS A 10 38.38 11.53 5.94
N GLN A 11 37.23 10.86 5.93
CA GLN A 11 36.23 11.00 4.86
C GLN A 11 35.59 12.39 4.83
N LEU A 12 35.33 12.98 6.00
CA LEU A 12 34.82 14.35 6.11
C LEU A 12 35.76 15.35 5.44
N ILE A 13 37.06 15.26 5.72
CA ILE A 13 38.07 16.15 5.15
C ILE A 13 38.12 16.01 3.62
N GLU A 14 38.04 14.78 3.11
CA GLU A 14 38.04 14.51 1.67
C GLU A 14 36.78 15.09 0.98
N CYS A 15 35.61 14.96 1.62
CA CYS A 15 34.38 15.58 1.12
C CYS A 15 34.47 17.12 1.09
N LEU A 16 35.04 17.74 2.12
CA LEU A 16 35.20 19.20 2.17
C LEU A 16 36.14 19.71 1.07
N ILE A 17 37.21 18.96 0.75
CA ILE A 17 38.10 19.29 -0.37
C ILE A 17 37.40 19.09 -1.72
N ASN A 18 36.76 17.94 -1.93
CA ASN A 18 36.11 17.63 -3.20
C ASN A 18 34.92 18.55 -3.50
N ALA A 19 34.25 19.05 -2.45
CA ALA A 19 33.20 20.05 -2.57
C ALA A 19 33.73 21.48 -2.79
N GLY A 20 35.06 21.68 -2.81
CA GLY A 20 35.69 23.00 -2.95
C GLY A 20 35.48 23.92 -1.75
N LEU A 21 35.12 23.36 -0.58
CA LEU A 21 34.86 24.13 0.64
C LEU A 21 36.14 24.43 1.42
N ILE A 22 37.20 23.65 1.21
CA ILE A 22 38.53 23.85 1.80
C ILE A 22 39.58 23.50 0.75
N GLU A 23 40.61 24.33 0.63
CA GLU A 23 41.76 24.05 -0.23
C GLU A 23 42.81 23.20 0.49
N LYS A 24 43.62 22.44 -0.27
CA LYS A 24 44.65 21.56 0.30
C LYS A 24 45.68 22.30 1.16
N GLU A 25 45.98 23.55 0.81
CA GLU A 25 46.92 24.42 1.53
C GLU A 25 46.35 24.86 2.89
N GLN A 26 45.06 25.23 2.92
CA GLN A 26 44.34 25.58 4.16
C GLN A 26 44.25 24.39 5.12
N LEU A 27 44.06 23.17 4.59
CA LEU A 27 44.09 21.95 5.39
C LEU A 27 45.48 21.67 5.98
N GLN A 28 46.56 21.90 5.22
CA GLN A 28 47.92 21.71 5.73
C GLN A 28 48.21 22.67 6.89
N TYR A 29 47.79 23.93 6.76
CA TYR A 29 47.89 24.91 7.83
C TYR A 29 47.09 24.50 9.08
N ALA A 30 45.85 24.04 8.91
CA ALA A 30 45.02 23.56 10.02
C ALA A 30 45.65 22.33 10.72
N LYS A 31 46.30 21.42 9.99
CA LYS A 31 47.00 20.26 10.56
C LYS A 31 48.26 20.65 11.35
N GLN A 32 48.99 21.66 10.90
CA GLN A 32 50.12 22.20 11.67
C GLN A 32 49.63 22.80 13.00
N GLN A 33 48.53 23.57 12.96
CA GLN A 33 47.91 24.13 14.15
C GLN A 33 47.36 23.04 15.10
N GLN A 34 46.86 21.92 14.56
CA GLN A 34 46.43 20.78 15.36
C GLN A 34 47.59 20.17 16.16
N GLN A 35 48.78 20.05 15.57
CA GLN A 35 49.96 19.54 16.25
C GLN A 35 50.45 20.47 17.37
N VAL A 36 50.30 21.78 17.19
CA VAL A 36 50.73 22.79 18.17
C VAL A 36 49.72 22.95 19.31
N THR A 37 48.43 22.94 19.00
CA THR A 37 47.37 23.26 19.98
C THR A 37 46.71 22.04 20.62
N GLY A 38 46.90 20.85 20.04
CA GLY A 38 46.23 19.62 20.48
C GLY A 38 44.71 19.59 20.27
N LYS A 39 44.13 20.65 19.68
CA LYS A 39 42.68 20.75 19.42
C LYS A 39 42.25 19.86 18.26
N ASN A 40 40.98 19.49 18.23
CA ASN A 40 40.44 18.72 17.11
C ASN A 40 40.47 19.57 15.83
N LEU A 41 40.82 18.95 14.70
CA LEU A 41 40.97 19.62 13.40
C LEU A 41 39.69 20.34 12.98
N GLU A 42 38.53 19.80 13.35
CA GLU A 42 37.21 20.42 13.10
C GLU A 42 37.06 21.76 13.80
N GLU A 43 37.47 21.85 15.06
CA GLU A 43 37.40 23.09 15.84
C GLU A 43 38.32 24.15 15.24
N ILE A 44 39.48 23.74 14.73
CA ILE A 44 40.44 24.63 14.08
C ILE A 44 39.88 25.15 12.75
N ILE A 45 39.27 24.28 11.94
CA ILE A 45 38.64 24.66 10.66
C ILE A 45 37.48 25.64 10.88
N ILE A 46 36.67 25.43 11.92
CA ILE A 46 35.58 26.34 12.29
C ILE A 46 36.13 27.66 12.83
N ALA A 47 37.11 27.62 13.72
CA ALA A 47 37.71 28.81 14.33
C ALA A 47 38.44 29.70 13.32
N GLN A 48 38.98 29.10 12.25
CA GLN A 48 39.60 29.83 11.14
C GLN A 48 38.58 30.38 10.13
N GLY A 49 37.27 30.12 10.32
CA GLY A 49 36.21 30.58 9.43
C GLY A 49 36.17 29.89 8.07
N LEU A 50 36.93 28.80 7.90
CA LEU A 50 37.01 28.06 6.63
C LEU A 50 35.67 27.38 6.30
N VAL A 51 35.00 26.83 7.32
CA VAL A 51 33.72 26.15 7.16
C VAL A 51 32.84 26.44 8.38
N LYS A 52 31.54 26.67 8.13
CA LYS A 52 30.55 26.85 9.20
C LYS A 52 30.30 25.54 9.96
N ALA A 53 29.99 25.63 11.25
CA ALA A 53 29.74 24.45 12.09
C ALA A 53 28.57 23.60 11.55
N GLU A 54 27.53 24.23 11.01
CA GLU A 54 26.36 23.55 10.44
C GLU A 54 26.73 22.66 9.24
N THR A 55 27.72 23.09 8.45
CA THR A 55 28.21 22.33 7.29
C THR A 55 28.90 21.04 7.74
N ILE A 56 29.74 21.11 8.77
CA ILE A 56 30.41 19.91 9.34
C ILE A 56 29.39 18.95 9.91
N ILE A 57 28.38 19.46 10.65
CA ILE A 57 27.29 18.64 11.21
C ILE A 57 26.51 17.93 10.09
N TYR A 58 26.18 18.64 9.01
CA TYR A 58 25.48 18.07 7.85
C TYR A 58 26.27 16.93 7.20
N PHE A 59 27.55 17.15 6.91
CA PHE A 59 28.40 16.11 6.29
C PHE A 59 28.62 14.92 7.20
N LYS A 60 28.85 15.12 8.51
CA LYS A 60 28.97 14.00 9.46
C LYS A 60 27.70 13.16 9.53
N LYS A 61 26.53 13.79 9.58
CA LYS A 61 25.25 13.06 9.58
C LYS A 61 25.08 12.20 8.33
N HIS A 62 25.48 12.69 7.17
CA HIS A 62 25.40 11.94 5.91
C HIS A 62 26.52 10.91 5.72
N LEU A 63 27.72 11.16 6.22
CA LEU A 63 28.82 10.20 6.23
C LEU A 63 28.56 9.05 7.19
N ILE A 64 28.00 9.31 8.37
CA ILE A 64 27.55 8.26 9.30
C ILE A 64 26.44 7.43 8.64
N PHE A 65 25.48 8.06 7.98
CA PHE A 65 24.44 7.34 7.23
C PHE A 65 25.04 6.47 6.11
N SER A 66 26.05 6.97 5.40
CA SER A 66 26.78 6.22 4.37
C SER A 66 27.63 5.08 4.95
N ALA A 67 28.32 5.31 6.07
CA ALA A 67 29.14 4.32 6.76
C ALA A 67 28.29 3.21 7.39
N VAL A 68 27.12 3.53 7.95
CA VAL A 68 26.14 2.53 8.43
C VAL A 68 25.55 1.73 7.26
N LYS A 69 25.42 2.35 6.08
CA LYS A 69 25.00 1.67 4.85
C LYS A 69 26.10 0.77 4.26
N ASN A 70 27.37 1.19 4.33
CA ASN A 70 28.52 0.51 3.75
C ASN A 70 29.17 -0.54 4.68
N ASN A 71 29.10 -0.39 6.01
CA ASN A 71 29.54 -1.40 6.98
C ASN A 71 28.69 -2.69 6.97
N ASN A 72 27.70 -2.78 6.08
CA ASN A 72 27.01 -4.04 5.77
C ASN A 72 27.70 -4.85 4.66
N LEU A 73 28.90 -4.47 4.21
CA LEU A 73 29.69 -5.22 3.23
C LEU A 73 31.19 -5.16 3.54
N GLU A 74 31.66 -6.02 4.44
CA GLU A 74 32.87 -6.82 4.26
C GLU A 74 32.80 -8.07 5.18
N PRO A 75 33.21 -9.27 4.72
CA PRO A 75 32.78 -10.53 5.30
C PRO A 75 33.76 -11.06 6.35
N GLN A 76 33.26 -11.31 7.57
CA GLN A 76 33.80 -12.39 8.40
C GLN A 76 32.81 -13.55 8.36
N GLU A 77 33.32 -14.71 7.95
CA GLU A 77 32.62 -15.97 7.78
C GLU A 77 31.67 -16.29 8.96
N SER A 78 30.37 -16.08 8.78
CA SER A 78 29.35 -16.83 9.51
C SER A 78 27.98 -16.71 8.83
N VAL A 79 27.55 -17.84 8.27
CA VAL A 79 26.18 -18.23 7.89
C VAL A 79 25.32 -17.16 7.20
N ASN A 80 25.32 -17.24 5.88
CA ASN A 80 24.50 -16.49 4.94
C ASN A 80 22.99 -16.62 5.26
N SER A 81 22.40 -15.59 5.89
CA SER A 81 20.96 -15.37 5.85
C SER A 81 20.68 -14.37 4.73
N ASN A 82 20.19 -14.86 3.59
CA ASN A 82 19.79 -14.03 2.46
C ASN A 82 18.61 -13.13 2.88
N ASN A 83 18.91 -11.95 3.43
CA ASN A 83 17.92 -10.94 3.76
C ASN A 83 17.44 -10.27 2.47
N PHE A 84 16.31 -10.71 1.93
CA PHE A 84 15.63 -10.04 0.83
C PHE A 84 15.00 -8.74 1.32
N ASN A 85 15.53 -7.59 0.89
CA ASN A 85 14.93 -6.29 1.16
C ASN A 85 13.91 -5.96 0.05
N ILE A 86 12.62 -6.20 0.29
CA ILE A 86 11.57 -5.79 -0.64
C ILE A 86 11.24 -4.31 -0.38
N VAL A 87 11.50 -3.46 -1.38
CA VAL A 87 11.16 -2.03 -1.32
C VAL A 87 9.83 -1.78 -2.01
N LEU A 88 8.74 -1.66 -1.24
CA LEU A 88 7.40 -1.40 -1.76
C LEU A 88 7.19 0.11 -2.00
N SER A 89 7.31 0.54 -3.25
CA SER A 89 6.90 1.89 -3.67
C SER A 89 5.39 1.94 -3.91
N ALA A 90 4.68 2.86 -3.25
CA ALA A 90 3.23 3.05 -3.42
C ALA A 90 2.84 3.22 -4.90
N LYS A 91 3.65 3.95 -5.67
CA LYS A 91 3.41 4.17 -7.11
C LYS A 91 3.54 2.87 -7.91
N SER A 92 4.57 2.07 -7.62
CA SER A 92 4.81 0.82 -8.34
C SER A 92 3.71 -0.20 -8.05
N VAL A 93 3.30 -0.32 -6.79
CA VAL A 93 2.18 -1.20 -6.38
C VAL A 93 0.89 -0.78 -7.09
N PHE A 94 0.56 0.52 -7.06
CA PHE A 94 -0.63 1.04 -7.72
C PHE A 94 -0.62 0.78 -9.24
N GLN A 95 0.52 0.96 -9.92
CA GLN A 95 0.63 0.66 -11.35
C GLN A 95 0.44 -0.82 -11.68
N ILE A 96 0.94 -1.73 -10.84
CA ILE A 96 0.72 -3.18 -11.01
C ILE A 96 -0.75 -3.51 -10.85
N ILE A 97 -1.39 -2.99 -9.80
CA ILE A 97 -2.82 -3.17 -9.53
C ILE A 97 -3.65 -2.67 -10.72
N LEU A 98 -3.38 -1.46 -11.24
CA LEU A 98 -4.09 -0.93 -12.41
C LEU A 98 -3.94 -1.78 -13.67
N ARG A 99 -2.74 -2.37 -13.90
CA ARG A 99 -2.53 -3.28 -15.03
C ARG A 99 -3.36 -4.55 -14.90
N ILE A 100 -3.48 -5.10 -13.67
CA ILE A 100 -4.32 -6.26 -13.40
C ILE A 100 -5.80 -5.91 -13.63
N ILE A 101 -6.30 -4.79 -13.10
CA ILE A 101 -7.68 -4.34 -13.34
C ILE A 101 -7.96 -4.18 -14.83
N GLY A 102 -7.07 -3.50 -15.56
CA GLY A 102 -7.20 -3.30 -17.00
C GLY A 102 -7.23 -4.63 -17.76
N PHE A 103 -6.38 -5.59 -17.36
CA PHE A 103 -6.40 -6.94 -17.92
C PHE A 103 -7.71 -7.68 -17.64
N LEU A 104 -8.17 -7.74 -16.38
CA LEU A 104 -9.40 -8.44 -15.98
C LEU A 104 -10.63 -7.85 -16.67
N THR A 105 -10.75 -6.53 -16.69
CA THR A 105 -11.85 -5.82 -17.36
C THR A 105 -11.84 -6.06 -18.87
N SER A 106 -10.66 -6.04 -19.50
CA SER A 106 -10.54 -6.32 -20.94
C SER A 106 -10.88 -7.79 -21.24
N ALA A 107 -10.40 -8.73 -20.41
CA ALA A 107 -10.70 -10.14 -20.55
C ALA A 107 -12.21 -10.40 -20.41
N HIS A 108 -12.88 -9.79 -19.43
CA HIS A 108 -14.32 -9.81 -19.28
C HIS A 108 -15.04 -9.36 -20.56
N LEU A 109 -14.71 -8.17 -21.06
CA LEU A 109 -15.35 -7.63 -22.27
C LEU A 109 -15.13 -8.54 -23.48
N ILE A 110 -13.91 -9.07 -23.66
CA ILE A 110 -13.58 -9.99 -24.75
C ILE A 110 -14.38 -11.28 -24.63
N THR A 111 -14.44 -11.91 -23.45
CA THR A 111 -15.17 -13.17 -23.28
C THR A 111 -16.68 -12.99 -23.48
N GLN A 112 -17.24 -11.86 -23.08
CA GLN A 112 -18.66 -11.54 -23.30
C GLN A 112 -18.97 -11.26 -24.78
N LEU A 113 -18.06 -10.61 -25.51
CA LEU A 113 -18.17 -10.47 -26.97
C LEU A 113 -18.08 -11.82 -27.67
N ILE A 114 -17.14 -12.69 -27.28
CA ILE A 114 -17.02 -14.04 -27.83
C ILE A 114 -18.32 -14.82 -27.59
N LYS A 115 -18.85 -14.82 -26.36
CA LYS A 115 -20.12 -15.46 -26.00
C LYS A 115 -21.29 -15.00 -26.88
N ARG A 116 -21.28 -13.71 -27.26
CA ARG A 116 -22.32 -13.09 -28.08
C ARG A 116 -22.24 -13.45 -29.56
N PHE A 117 -21.04 -13.40 -30.15
CA PHE A 117 -20.87 -13.49 -31.61
C PHE A 117 -20.44 -14.86 -32.10
N THR A 118 -20.00 -15.77 -31.21
CA THR A 118 -19.52 -17.09 -31.62
C THR A 118 -20.47 -18.21 -31.18
N PRO A 119 -20.66 -19.26 -32.01
CA PRO A 119 -21.35 -20.48 -31.62
C PRO A 119 -20.70 -21.13 -30.38
N LYS A 120 -21.43 -22.03 -29.73
CA LYS A 120 -20.88 -22.80 -28.60
C LYS A 120 -19.68 -23.64 -29.07
N PHE A 121 -18.57 -23.54 -28.34
CA PHE A 121 -17.39 -24.40 -28.51
C PHE A 121 -16.85 -24.84 -27.14
N PRO A 122 -16.07 -25.93 -27.04
CA PRO A 122 -15.80 -26.64 -25.78
C PRO A 122 -15.14 -25.82 -24.65
N LEU A 123 -14.50 -24.69 -24.97
CA LEU A 123 -13.80 -23.84 -24.00
C LEU A 123 -14.49 -22.50 -23.75
N ARG A 124 -15.53 -22.17 -24.52
CA ARG A 124 -16.13 -20.83 -24.52
C ARG A 124 -16.71 -20.47 -23.17
N ASP A 125 -17.59 -21.32 -22.65
CA ASP A 125 -18.34 -21.05 -21.43
C ASP A 125 -17.42 -21.09 -20.21
N SER A 126 -16.38 -21.93 -20.23
CA SER A 126 -15.31 -21.94 -19.22
C SER A 126 -14.52 -20.63 -19.21
N LEU A 127 -14.11 -20.12 -20.37
CA LEU A 127 -13.39 -18.83 -20.47
C LEU A 127 -14.26 -17.66 -20.00
N VAL A 128 -15.55 -17.66 -20.36
CA VAL A 128 -16.51 -16.68 -19.81
C VAL A 128 -16.54 -16.79 -18.29
N GLY A 129 -16.75 -18.00 -17.74
CA GLY A 129 -16.84 -18.18 -16.29
C GLY A 129 -15.60 -17.70 -15.51
N LEU A 130 -14.40 -17.94 -16.06
CA LEU A 130 -13.14 -17.56 -15.42
C LEU A 130 -12.88 -16.05 -15.35
N PHE A 131 -13.44 -15.27 -16.27
CA PHE A 131 -13.21 -13.83 -16.39
C PHE A 131 -14.49 -12.99 -16.31
N ASN A 132 -15.63 -13.58 -15.98
CA ASN A 132 -16.86 -12.83 -15.83
C ASN A 132 -16.80 -12.03 -14.53
N LEU A 133 -16.89 -10.70 -14.61
CA LEU A 133 -16.86 -9.86 -13.40
C LEU A 133 -18.09 -10.10 -12.51
N ASP A 134 -19.24 -10.45 -13.10
CA ASP A 134 -20.51 -10.75 -12.40
C ASP A 134 -20.53 -12.10 -11.68
N PHE A 135 -19.47 -12.90 -11.79
CA PHE A 135 -19.43 -14.27 -11.28
C PHE A 135 -18.47 -14.42 -10.13
N GLU A 136 -18.78 -15.42 -9.31
CA GLU A 136 -18.03 -15.72 -8.10
C GLU A 136 -17.08 -16.90 -8.25
N LEU A 137 -16.09 -16.95 -7.37
CA LEU A 137 -15.04 -17.99 -7.34
C LEU A 137 -14.22 -18.06 -8.64
N ASN A 138 -13.90 -16.91 -9.22
CA ASN A 138 -13.11 -16.79 -10.45
C ASN A 138 -11.96 -15.78 -10.29
N PHE A 139 -11.24 -15.47 -11.38
CA PHE A 139 -10.06 -14.59 -11.28
C PHE A 139 -10.39 -13.18 -10.78
N PRO A 140 -11.44 -12.50 -11.30
CA PRO A 140 -11.93 -11.24 -10.75
C PRO A 140 -12.26 -11.26 -9.25
N SER A 141 -13.16 -12.13 -8.79
CA SER A 141 -13.61 -12.02 -7.38
C SER A 141 -12.54 -12.48 -6.38
N ILE A 142 -11.68 -13.43 -6.76
CA ILE A 142 -10.47 -13.76 -5.98
C ILE A 142 -9.53 -12.55 -5.89
N TYR A 143 -9.35 -11.81 -6.99
CA TYR A 143 -8.53 -10.59 -7.00
C TYR A 143 -9.12 -9.51 -6.09
N SER A 144 -10.42 -9.23 -6.19
CA SER A 144 -11.13 -8.28 -5.32
C SER A 144 -10.96 -8.64 -3.85
N ALA A 145 -11.20 -9.91 -3.49
CA ALA A 145 -11.04 -10.40 -2.12
C ALA A 145 -9.60 -10.24 -1.60
N LEU A 146 -8.61 -10.62 -2.41
CA LEU A 146 -7.20 -10.51 -2.01
C LEU A 146 -6.74 -9.06 -1.84
N THR A 147 -7.23 -8.14 -2.67
CA THR A 147 -6.88 -6.71 -2.54
C THR A 147 -7.56 -6.05 -1.33
N LEU A 148 -8.80 -6.43 -1.00
CA LEU A 148 -9.46 -6.04 0.24
C LEU A 148 -8.74 -6.59 1.48
N LEU A 149 -8.32 -7.87 1.45
CA LEU A 149 -7.53 -8.46 2.51
C LEU A 149 -6.16 -7.77 2.64
N PHE A 150 -5.54 -7.40 1.52
CA PHE A 150 -4.29 -6.64 1.54
C PHE A 150 -4.47 -5.26 2.19
N CYS A 151 -5.58 -4.55 1.91
CA CYS A 151 -5.93 -3.33 2.64
C CYS A 151 -6.03 -3.58 4.14
N SER A 152 -6.73 -4.64 4.54
CA SER A 152 -6.87 -5.03 5.96
C SER A 152 -5.52 -5.21 6.64
N ILE A 153 -4.58 -5.91 6.01
CA ILE A 153 -3.23 -6.15 6.52
C ILE A 153 -2.45 -4.84 6.65
N ILE A 154 -2.49 -3.97 5.64
CA ILE A 154 -1.81 -2.66 5.70
C ILE A 154 -2.40 -1.78 6.82
N LEU A 155 -3.72 -1.76 6.96
CA LEU A 155 -4.41 -1.04 8.03
C LEU A 155 -4.00 -1.55 9.42
N PHE A 156 -3.89 -2.87 9.59
CA PHE A 156 -3.39 -3.47 10.82
C PHE A 156 -1.94 -3.07 11.13
N ALA A 157 -1.09 -3.05 10.10
CA ALA A 157 0.29 -2.58 10.25
C ALA A 157 0.35 -1.11 10.66
N ILE A 158 -0.44 -0.23 10.05
CA ILE A 158 -0.57 1.18 10.46
C ILE A 158 -1.04 1.27 11.90
N ALA A 159 -2.07 0.51 12.29
CA ALA A 159 -2.59 0.49 13.65
C ALA A 159 -1.51 0.08 14.67
N SER A 160 -0.62 -0.85 14.29
CA SER A 160 0.47 -1.33 15.14
C SER A 160 1.53 -0.24 15.35
N ILE A 161 1.94 0.44 14.28
CA ILE A 161 2.86 1.60 14.33
C ILE A 161 2.27 2.75 15.15
N LYS A 162 0.96 2.99 15.02
CA LYS A 162 0.24 4.04 15.75
C LYS A 162 0.10 3.73 17.23
N LYS A 163 -0.10 2.45 17.58
CA LYS A 163 -0.11 1.98 18.98
C LYS A 163 1.21 2.26 19.68
N GLU A 164 2.33 1.97 19.03
CA GLU A 164 3.68 2.20 19.60
C GLU A 164 3.97 3.68 19.86
N LYS A 165 3.24 4.59 19.20
CA LYS A 165 3.35 6.04 19.35
C LYS A 165 2.25 6.64 20.24
N ASP A 166 1.47 5.81 20.94
CA ASP A 166 0.33 6.22 21.78
C ASP A 166 -0.66 7.15 21.05
N ASP A 167 -0.92 6.90 19.76
CA ASP A 167 -1.81 7.72 18.95
C ASP A 167 -3.28 7.48 19.31
N LEU A 168 -4.01 8.57 19.59
CA LEU A 168 -5.43 8.57 19.98
C LEU A 168 -6.35 7.83 18.98
N TYR A 169 -5.95 7.75 17.70
CA TYR A 169 -6.76 7.15 16.64
C TYR A 169 -6.40 5.68 16.35
N THR A 170 -5.55 5.05 17.16
CA THR A 170 -5.15 3.64 16.99
C THR A 170 -6.34 2.68 16.86
N ALA A 171 -7.39 2.88 17.67
CA ALA A 171 -8.59 2.04 17.64
C ALA A 171 -9.35 2.14 16.29
N TYR A 172 -9.37 3.32 15.66
CA TYR A 172 -10.01 3.52 14.36
C TYR A 172 -9.27 2.78 13.25
N TRP A 173 -7.93 2.81 13.25
CA TRP A 173 -7.14 2.02 12.29
C TRP A 173 -7.38 0.51 12.44
N ARG A 174 -7.52 0.00 13.67
CA ARG A 174 -7.91 -1.41 13.91
C ARG A 174 -9.32 -1.70 13.43
N GLY A 175 -10.26 -0.80 13.72
CA GLY A 175 -11.64 -0.92 13.25
C GLY A 175 -11.71 -1.03 11.73
N LEU A 176 -10.99 -0.18 11.00
CA LEU A 176 -10.87 -0.26 9.53
C LEU A 176 -10.29 -1.59 9.08
N SER A 177 -9.23 -2.08 9.73
CA SER A 177 -8.64 -3.38 9.38
C SER A 177 -9.66 -4.52 9.49
N ILE A 178 -10.45 -4.55 10.57
CA ILE A 178 -11.50 -5.55 10.77
C ILE A 178 -12.60 -5.41 9.71
N ILE A 179 -13.02 -4.18 9.40
CA ILE A 179 -14.03 -3.91 8.35
C ILE A 179 -13.55 -4.42 6.99
N PHE A 180 -12.31 -4.12 6.59
CA PHE A 180 -11.77 -4.60 5.32
C PHE A 180 -11.56 -6.12 5.28
N ALA A 181 -11.26 -6.76 6.42
CA ALA A 181 -11.24 -8.21 6.50
C ALA A 181 -12.64 -8.81 6.33
N PHE A 182 -13.66 -8.16 6.90
CA PHE A 182 -15.06 -8.54 6.68
C PHE A 182 -15.47 -8.37 5.22
N LEU A 183 -15.13 -7.25 4.56
CA LEU A 183 -15.40 -7.04 3.14
C LEU A 183 -14.71 -8.09 2.26
N ALA A 184 -13.46 -8.44 2.56
CA ALA A 184 -12.77 -9.53 1.86
C ALA A 184 -13.45 -10.89 2.04
N PHE A 185 -14.03 -11.14 3.23
CA PHE A 185 -14.80 -12.35 3.49
C PHE A 185 -16.16 -12.34 2.79
N ASP A 186 -16.83 -11.20 2.77
CA ASP A 186 -18.07 -10.99 2.03
C ASP A 186 -17.86 -11.29 0.55
N GLU A 187 -16.83 -10.71 -0.07
CA GLU A 187 -16.44 -10.97 -1.47
C GLU A 187 -16.21 -12.46 -1.77
N LEU A 188 -15.57 -13.22 -0.87
CA LEU A 188 -15.34 -14.64 -1.09
C LEU A 188 -16.58 -15.52 -0.93
N THR A 189 -17.58 -15.02 -0.19
CA THR A 189 -18.77 -15.81 0.18
C THR A 189 -20.05 -15.29 -0.46
N SER A 190 -19.99 -14.12 -1.08
CA SER A 190 -21.10 -13.38 -1.68
C SER A 190 -22.22 -13.19 -0.65
N LEU A 191 -21.87 -12.79 0.58
CA LEU A 191 -22.84 -12.72 1.66
C LEU A 191 -23.91 -11.67 1.36
N HIS A 192 -23.52 -10.51 0.83
CA HIS A 192 -24.46 -9.47 0.40
C HIS A 192 -25.41 -9.97 -0.69
N GLU A 193 -24.95 -10.79 -1.65
CA GLU A 193 -25.82 -11.40 -2.65
C GLU A 193 -26.86 -12.34 -2.02
N ARG A 194 -26.43 -13.16 -1.06
CA ARG A 194 -27.32 -14.08 -0.33
C ARG A 194 -28.41 -13.34 0.45
N MET A 195 -28.19 -12.07 0.79
CA MET A 195 -29.18 -11.23 1.46
C MET A 195 -30.26 -10.68 0.51
N ILE A 196 -30.02 -10.68 -0.82
CA ILE A 196 -30.95 -10.12 -1.81
C ILE A 196 -32.31 -10.80 -1.72
N ALA A 197 -32.39 -12.12 -1.92
CA ALA A 197 -33.68 -12.82 -2.03
C ALA A 197 -34.53 -12.73 -0.74
N PRO A 198 -33.99 -12.94 0.47
CA PRO A 198 -34.76 -12.76 1.71
C PRO A 198 -35.29 -11.33 1.89
N LEU A 199 -34.45 -10.31 1.66
CA LEU A 199 -34.83 -8.91 1.83
C LEU A 199 -35.81 -8.43 0.75
N GLN A 200 -35.59 -8.87 -0.49
CA GLN A 200 -36.48 -8.57 -1.60
C GLN A 200 -37.89 -9.10 -1.31
N THR A 201 -37.99 -10.33 -0.77
CA THR A 201 -39.27 -10.93 -0.37
C THR A 201 -39.90 -10.19 0.82
N ALA A 202 -39.12 -9.94 1.87
CA ALA A 202 -39.62 -9.32 3.11
C ALA A 202 -40.09 -7.87 2.91
N LEU A 203 -39.43 -7.12 2.02
CA LEU A 203 -39.71 -5.70 1.77
C LEU A 203 -40.49 -5.45 0.48
N ASN A 204 -40.81 -6.51 -0.27
CA ASN A 204 -41.40 -6.42 -1.62
C ASN A 204 -40.60 -5.47 -2.54
N ALA A 205 -39.27 -5.55 -2.44
CA ALA A 205 -38.36 -4.61 -3.07
C ALA A 205 -38.30 -4.82 -4.60
N LYS A 206 -38.37 -3.73 -5.37
CA LYS A 206 -38.47 -3.71 -6.84
C LYS A 206 -37.80 -2.46 -7.40
N GLY A 207 -37.69 -2.37 -8.72
CA GLY A 207 -37.09 -1.22 -9.39
C GLY A 207 -35.65 -1.04 -8.94
N PHE A 208 -35.28 0.17 -8.53
CA PHE A 208 -33.93 0.47 -8.03
C PHE A 208 -33.51 -0.38 -6.83
N LEU A 209 -34.45 -0.83 -6.00
CA LEU A 209 -34.16 -1.66 -4.82
C LEU A 209 -34.31 -3.16 -5.11
N TYR A 210 -34.29 -3.58 -6.37
CA TYR A 210 -34.38 -4.99 -6.74
C TYR A 210 -33.28 -5.81 -6.03
N PHE A 211 -32.04 -5.30 -6.05
CA PHE A 211 -30.94 -5.83 -5.25
C PHE A 211 -31.02 -5.26 -3.83
N ALA A 212 -31.87 -5.89 -3.01
CA ALA A 212 -32.33 -5.34 -1.74
C ALA A 212 -31.24 -5.22 -0.65
N TRP A 213 -30.07 -5.85 -0.84
CA TRP A 213 -28.93 -5.73 0.08
C TRP A 213 -28.40 -4.29 0.17
N VAL A 214 -28.63 -3.46 -0.86
CA VAL A 214 -28.26 -2.03 -0.87
C VAL A 214 -28.86 -1.28 0.33
N ILE A 215 -30.00 -1.74 0.87
CA ILE A 215 -30.63 -1.13 2.06
C ILE A 215 -29.74 -1.30 3.31
N PRO A 216 -29.45 -2.53 3.80
CA PRO A 216 -28.52 -2.69 4.91
C PRO A 216 -27.11 -2.21 4.59
N GLY A 217 -26.63 -2.34 3.35
CA GLY A 217 -25.35 -1.80 2.89
C GLY A 217 -25.26 -0.28 3.08
N GLY A 218 -26.26 0.46 2.58
CA GLY A 218 -26.35 1.92 2.73
C GLY A 218 -26.48 2.38 4.18
N ILE A 219 -27.24 1.66 5.00
CA ILE A 219 -27.31 1.91 6.46
C ILE A 219 -25.93 1.70 7.09
N GLY A 220 -25.23 0.62 6.72
CA GLY A 220 -23.87 0.33 7.16
C GLY A 220 -22.87 1.43 6.80
N VAL A 221 -22.93 1.93 5.56
CA VAL A 221 -22.12 3.07 5.09
C VAL A 221 -22.41 4.33 5.90
N LEU A 222 -23.68 4.61 6.22
CA LEU A 222 -24.05 5.76 7.05
C LEU A 222 -23.45 5.65 8.46
N PHE A 223 -23.61 4.51 9.13
CA PHE A 223 -23.01 4.26 10.44
C PHE A 223 -21.49 4.36 10.40
N PHE A 224 -20.87 3.79 9.38
CA PHE A 224 -19.44 3.90 9.14
C PHE A 224 -19.00 5.36 9.05
N LEU A 225 -19.65 6.16 8.22
CA LEU A 225 -19.32 7.58 8.10
C LEU A 225 -19.48 8.31 9.43
N LEU A 226 -20.58 8.08 10.18
CA LEU A 226 -20.79 8.74 11.47
C LEU A 226 -19.69 8.41 12.49
N ILE A 227 -19.29 7.14 12.59
CA ILE A 227 -18.24 6.70 13.52
C ILE A 227 -16.87 7.25 13.09
N PHE A 228 -16.54 7.14 11.80
CA PHE A 228 -15.21 7.45 11.28
C PHE A 228 -15.04 8.90 10.82
N LEU A 229 -16.08 9.74 10.81
CA LEU A 229 -16.02 11.12 10.31
C LEU A 229 -14.95 11.94 11.03
N ARG A 230 -14.96 11.90 12.37
CA ARG A 230 -13.96 12.62 13.17
C ARG A 230 -12.56 12.11 12.88
N PHE A 231 -12.38 10.80 12.73
CA PHE A 231 -11.10 10.21 12.36
C PHE A 231 -10.63 10.71 10.98
N ILE A 232 -11.49 10.64 9.96
CA ILE A 232 -11.17 11.03 8.58
C ILE A 232 -10.79 12.52 8.49
N ILE A 233 -11.54 13.40 9.18
CA ILE A 233 -11.26 14.84 9.16
C ILE A 233 -9.89 15.16 9.79
N ASN A 234 -9.47 14.41 10.81
CA ASN A 234 -8.19 14.60 11.50
C ASN A 234 -6.98 13.94 10.80
N LEU A 235 -7.18 13.22 9.69
CA LEU A 235 -6.07 12.68 8.89
C LEU A 235 -5.30 13.79 8.17
N PRO A 236 -4.00 13.59 7.89
CA PRO A 236 -3.23 14.49 7.03
C PRO A 236 -3.92 14.73 5.69
N GLN A 237 -3.90 15.96 5.20
CA GLN A 237 -4.67 16.39 4.01
C GLN A 237 -4.48 15.47 2.80
N LYS A 238 -3.25 15.00 2.56
CA LYS A 238 -2.95 14.06 1.48
C LYS A 238 -3.66 12.72 1.69
N THR A 239 -3.52 12.08 2.86
CA THR A 239 -4.18 10.80 3.16
C THR A 239 -5.70 10.93 3.09
N ARG A 240 -6.25 11.99 3.69
CA ARG A 240 -7.69 12.27 3.67
C ARG A 240 -8.27 12.32 2.26
N ARG A 241 -7.59 13.01 1.34
CA ARG A 241 -8.04 13.10 -0.07
C ARG A 241 -8.08 11.74 -0.76
N HIS A 242 -7.07 10.89 -0.57
CA HIS A 242 -7.07 9.54 -1.17
C HIS A 242 -8.19 8.68 -0.58
N PHE A 243 -8.43 8.75 0.73
CA PHE A 243 -9.49 7.96 1.38
C PHE A 243 -10.88 8.39 0.91
N LEU A 244 -11.14 9.69 0.84
CA LEU A 244 -12.42 10.21 0.35
C LEU A 244 -12.63 9.87 -1.13
N LEU A 245 -11.59 9.99 -1.96
CA LEU A 245 -11.67 9.61 -3.38
C LEU A 245 -11.92 8.11 -3.53
N ALA A 246 -11.18 7.26 -2.81
CA ALA A 246 -11.36 5.82 -2.83
C ALA A 246 -12.78 5.41 -2.40
N GLY A 247 -13.26 5.95 -1.27
CA GLY A 247 -14.59 5.68 -0.77
C GLY A 247 -15.68 6.14 -1.73
N PHE A 248 -15.54 7.31 -2.34
CA PHE A 248 -16.49 7.79 -3.36
C PHE A 248 -16.55 6.87 -4.57
N ILE A 249 -15.40 6.46 -5.12
CA ILE A 249 -15.34 5.55 -6.27
C ILE A 249 -15.97 4.20 -5.91
N TYR A 250 -15.57 3.61 -4.78
CA TYR A 250 -16.05 2.30 -4.34
C TYR A 250 -17.57 2.29 -4.09
N ILE A 251 -18.09 3.24 -3.32
CA ILE A 251 -19.53 3.35 -3.00
C ILE A 251 -20.36 3.62 -4.27
N SER A 252 -19.81 4.37 -5.23
CA SER A 252 -20.49 4.61 -6.51
C SER A 252 -20.61 3.32 -7.36
N GLY A 253 -19.66 2.39 -7.24
CA GLY A 253 -19.79 1.02 -7.74
C GLY A 253 -20.86 0.28 -6.93
N ALA A 254 -20.49 -0.11 -5.71
CA ALA A 254 -21.24 -1.01 -4.83
C ALA A 254 -22.70 -0.63 -4.54
N ILE A 255 -23.02 0.66 -4.47
CA ILE A 255 -24.40 1.11 -4.23
C ILE A 255 -24.97 1.77 -5.47
N GLY A 256 -24.19 2.64 -6.13
CA GLY A 256 -24.67 3.39 -7.27
C GLY A 256 -25.03 2.51 -8.47
N CYS A 257 -24.14 1.59 -8.85
CA CYS A 257 -24.36 0.72 -10.00
C CYS A 257 -25.40 -0.36 -9.69
N GLU A 258 -25.39 -0.93 -8.48
CA GLU A 258 -26.42 -1.85 -7.99
C GLU A 258 -27.84 -1.28 -8.10
N LEU A 259 -28.05 -0.02 -7.71
CA LEU A 259 -29.36 0.64 -7.87
C LEU A 259 -29.78 0.70 -9.36
N VAL A 260 -28.85 1.05 -10.25
CA VAL A 260 -29.12 1.15 -11.68
C VAL A 260 -29.36 -0.24 -12.30
N GLY A 261 -28.52 -1.22 -11.96
CA GLY A 261 -28.63 -2.62 -12.39
C GLY A 261 -29.95 -3.22 -11.93
N GLY A 262 -30.33 -2.98 -10.68
CA GLY A 262 -31.61 -3.42 -10.12
C GLY A 262 -32.80 -2.86 -10.90
N TYR A 263 -32.78 -1.57 -11.26
CA TYR A 263 -33.83 -0.97 -12.09
C TYR A 263 -33.91 -1.62 -13.47
N ILE A 264 -32.77 -1.91 -14.11
CA ILE A 264 -32.72 -2.58 -15.43
C ILE A 264 -33.33 -3.99 -15.34
N ILE A 265 -32.90 -4.80 -14.36
CA ILE A 265 -33.39 -6.17 -14.18
C ILE A 265 -34.86 -6.19 -13.81
N SER A 266 -35.32 -5.28 -12.95
CA SER A 266 -36.73 -5.21 -12.55
C SER A 266 -37.67 -4.95 -13.73
N ASN A 267 -37.22 -4.26 -14.79
CA ASN A 267 -38.03 -3.92 -15.96
C ASN A 267 -37.88 -4.93 -17.11
N HIS A 268 -36.67 -5.42 -17.35
CA HIS A 268 -36.37 -6.27 -18.52
C HIS A 268 -36.30 -7.77 -18.20
N ARG A 269 -36.09 -8.13 -16.92
CA ARG A 269 -35.90 -9.51 -16.42
C ARG A 269 -34.86 -10.32 -17.20
N ASP A 270 -33.83 -9.65 -17.71
CA ASP A 270 -32.76 -10.28 -18.50
C ASP A 270 -31.38 -9.82 -18.02
N PHE A 271 -30.71 -10.71 -17.29
CA PHE A 271 -29.32 -10.57 -16.82
C PHE A 271 -28.30 -10.68 -17.96
N SER A 272 -28.71 -11.08 -19.16
CA SER A 272 -27.85 -11.09 -20.36
C SER A 272 -28.04 -9.84 -21.23
N SER A 273 -28.83 -8.87 -20.77
CA SER A 273 -29.09 -7.64 -21.52
C SER A 273 -27.84 -6.75 -21.59
N TYR A 274 -27.67 -6.06 -22.73
CA TYR A 274 -26.52 -5.16 -22.94
C TYR A 274 -26.43 -4.03 -21.90
N PRO A 275 -27.54 -3.36 -21.51
CA PRO A 275 -27.49 -2.35 -20.47
C PRO A 275 -27.02 -2.90 -19.12
N TYR A 276 -27.48 -4.10 -18.73
CA TYR A 276 -27.06 -4.72 -17.48
C TYR A 276 -25.56 -5.06 -17.50
N LEU A 277 -25.08 -5.68 -18.59
CA LEU A 277 -23.66 -6.01 -18.73
C LEU A 277 -22.74 -4.79 -18.59
N LEU A 278 -23.13 -3.64 -19.18
CA LEU A 278 -22.36 -2.41 -19.05
C LEU A 278 -22.32 -1.89 -17.61
N VAL A 279 -23.46 -1.94 -16.91
CA VAL A 279 -23.56 -1.49 -15.52
C VAL A 279 -22.71 -2.37 -14.62
N VAL A 280 -22.79 -3.69 -14.74
CA VAL A 280 -21.94 -4.62 -13.98
C VAL A 280 -20.46 -4.43 -14.29
N THR A 281 -20.10 -4.24 -15.56
CA THR A 281 -18.69 -3.94 -15.90
C THR A 281 -18.22 -2.66 -15.21
N LEU A 282 -19.08 -1.64 -15.17
CA LEU A 282 -18.77 -0.36 -14.52
C LEU A 282 -18.66 -0.52 -13.00
N GLU A 283 -19.60 -1.23 -12.39
CA GLU A 283 -19.67 -1.55 -10.97
C GLU A 283 -18.35 -2.14 -10.49
N GLU A 284 -18.00 -3.29 -11.05
CA GLU A 284 -16.82 -4.08 -10.72
C GLU A 284 -15.52 -3.31 -10.97
N SER A 285 -15.48 -2.53 -12.08
CA SER A 285 -14.35 -1.66 -12.38
C SER A 285 -14.19 -0.56 -11.33
N LEU A 286 -15.28 0.08 -10.91
CA LEU A 286 -15.26 1.14 -9.90
C LEU A 286 -14.84 0.57 -8.54
N GLU A 287 -15.35 -0.59 -8.15
CA GLU A 287 -14.97 -1.24 -6.89
C GLU A 287 -13.46 -1.52 -6.85
N MET A 288 -12.94 -2.23 -7.86
CA MET A 288 -11.51 -2.52 -7.95
C MET A 288 -10.66 -1.25 -7.97
N LEU A 289 -11.09 -0.20 -8.71
CA LEU A 289 -10.39 1.08 -8.75
C LEU A 289 -10.43 1.83 -7.41
N GLY A 290 -11.55 1.78 -6.69
CA GLY A 290 -11.69 2.35 -5.35
C GLY A 290 -10.69 1.73 -4.38
N VAL A 291 -10.60 0.39 -4.37
CA VAL A 291 -9.62 -0.35 -3.56
C VAL A 291 -8.19 -0.02 -3.98
N ALA A 292 -7.91 0.08 -5.29
CA ALA A 292 -6.59 0.47 -5.80
C ALA A 292 -6.15 1.86 -5.29
N VAL A 293 -7.03 2.86 -5.36
CA VAL A 293 -6.77 4.22 -4.85
C VAL A 293 -6.56 4.19 -3.34
N PHE A 294 -7.32 3.34 -2.62
CA PHE A 294 -7.16 3.19 -1.18
C PHE A 294 -5.80 2.61 -0.81
N ILE A 295 -5.35 1.54 -1.47
CA ILE A 295 -4.02 0.94 -1.28
C ILE A 295 -2.93 1.97 -1.51
N TYR A 296 -3.02 2.76 -2.59
CA TYR A 296 -2.08 3.85 -2.85
C TYR A 296 -2.06 4.87 -1.70
N GLY A 297 -3.24 5.26 -1.22
CA GLY A 297 -3.39 6.16 -0.07
C GLY A 297 -2.75 5.62 1.22
N LEU A 298 -2.95 4.34 1.52
CA LEU A 298 -2.40 3.66 2.68
C LEU A 298 -0.86 3.59 2.62
N LEU A 299 -0.31 3.15 1.49
CA LEU A 299 1.15 3.05 1.31
C LEU A 299 1.82 4.44 1.32
N SER A 300 1.15 5.45 0.74
CA SER A 300 1.61 6.84 0.81
C SER A 300 1.59 7.37 2.26
N HIS A 301 0.58 7.01 3.05
CA HIS A 301 0.48 7.37 4.46
C HIS A 301 1.63 6.76 5.28
N ILE A 302 1.94 5.48 5.07
CA ILE A 302 3.07 4.81 5.73
C ILE A 302 4.38 5.53 5.40
N SER A 303 4.64 5.79 4.12
CA SER A 303 5.87 6.46 3.67
C SER A 303 6.05 7.84 4.32
N GLN A 304 4.96 8.58 4.54
CA GLN A 304 4.98 9.86 5.25
C GLN A 304 5.27 9.67 6.75
N CYS A 305 4.70 8.65 7.39
CA CYS A 305 4.89 8.38 8.81
C CYS A 305 6.28 7.84 9.17
N THR A 306 6.99 7.23 8.21
CA THR A 306 8.30 6.59 8.42
C THR A 306 9.49 7.42 7.92
N GLN A 307 9.30 8.71 7.59
CA GLN A 307 10.34 9.60 7.04
C GLN A 307 11.06 8.98 5.82
N GLY A 308 10.33 8.30 4.93
CA GLY A 308 10.91 7.65 3.75
C GLY A 308 11.60 6.31 4.03
N THR A 309 11.51 5.78 5.25
CA THR A 309 11.90 4.38 5.50
C THR A 309 10.85 3.49 4.87
N VAL A 310 11.20 2.99 3.69
CA VAL A 310 10.51 1.92 2.99
C VAL A 310 10.24 0.78 3.97
N LEU A 311 9.02 0.22 3.95
CA LEU A 311 8.64 -0.93 4.75
C LEU A 311 9.63 -2.09 4.47
N LYS A 312 10.61 -2.28 5.36
CA LYS A 312 11.59 -3.38 5.25
C LYS A 312 10.98 -4.61 5.90
N ILE A 313 10.44 -5.51 5.09
CA ILE A 313 10.05 -6.83 5.56
C ILE A 313 11.32 -7.67 5.60
N GLN A 314 11.83 -7.94 6.81
CA GLN A 314 12.96 -8.84 7.00
C GLN A 314 12.40 -10.24 7.29
N ILE A 315 12.48 -11.13 6.30
CA ILE A 315 12.11 -12.55 6.49
C ILE A 315 13.36 -13.27 7.01
N PRO A 316 13.39 -13.71 8.28
CA PRO A 316 14.51 -14.50 8.77
C PRO A 316 14.57 -15.83 8.00
N GLY A 317 15.70 -16.09 7.33
CA GLY A 317 15.94 -17.37 6.68
C GLY A 317 15.87 -18.52 7.69
N ASN A 318 15.21 -19.60 7.31
CA ASN A 318 15.01 -20.80 8.13
C ASN A 318 16.37 -21.32 8.64
N LYS A 319 16.56 -21.38 9.96
CA LYS A 319 17.71 -22.06 10.56
C LYS A 319 17.54 -23.55 10.27
N SER A 320 18.24 -24.07 9.26
CA SER A 320 18.40 -25.52 9.11
C SER A 320 18.95 -26.06 10.44
N ARG A 321 18.14 -26.87 11.13
CA ARG A 321 18.59 -27.67 12.27
C ARG A 321 19.70 -28.60 11.75
N LEU A 322 20.95 -28.24 12.00
CA LEU A 322 22.05 -29.20 11.94
C LEU A 322 21.78 -30.24 13.02
N SER A 323 21.47 -31.46 12.61
CA SER A 323 21.39 -32.61 13.49
C SER A 323 22.78 -32.84 14.09
N ASN A 324 22.91 -32.68 15.40
CA ASN A 324 24.00 -33.30 16.14
C ASN A 324 23.77 -34.81 16.12
N SER A 325 24.48 -35.53 15.27
CA SER A 325 24.73 -36.96 15.41
C SER A 325 26.24 -37.18 15.42
N ILE A 326 26.81 -37.16 16.61
CA ILE A 326 28.11 -37.77 16.89
C ILE A 326 27.80 -38.97 17.81
N PHE A 327 27.85 -40.16 17.23
CA PHE A 327 28.26 -41.40 17.86
C PHE A 327 29.33 -42.00 16.97
#